data_AF-A0AAV0WI29-F1
#
_entry.id   AF-A0AAV0WI29-F1
#
_cell.length_a   1.000
_cell.length_b   1.000
_cell.length_c   1.000
_cell.angle_alpha   90.00
_cell.angle_beta   90.00
_cell.angle_gamma   90.00
#
_symmetry.space_group_name_H-M   'P 1'
#
loop_
_entity.id
_entity.type
_entity.pdbx_description
1 polymer ?
#
loop_
_entity_poly.entity_id
_entity_poly.type
_entity_poly.pdbx_seq_one_letter_code
_entity_poly.pdbx_strand_id
1 'polypeptide(L)'
;MFVTLYPWYYMPSSVHKVLIHGADVIRFAPLPIGKLSEEAQESRNKDYKQYREHNTRKNSRLNTNEDLIHILLISSDPYISSIRNVSKKYEQELSDDVKKLLIIPESEEDEESDINQSFSEISLTD
;
A
#
# COMPACT_ATOMS: atom_id res chain seq x y z
N MET A 1 -0.71 15.46 -27.63
CA MET A 1 0.76 15.37 -27.52
C MET A 1 1.33 14.03 -28.03
N PHE A 2 0.86 12.87 -27.56
CA PHE A 2 1.41 11.57 -28.02
C PHE A 2 1.29 11.36 -29.54
N VAL A 3 0.09 11.53 -30.09
CA VAL A 3 -0.19 11.34 -31.52
C VAL A 3 0.57 12.34 -32.42
N THR A 4 0.83 13.55 -31.91
CA THR A 4 1.53 14.60 -32.66
C THR A 4 3.05 14.42 -32.67
N LEU A 5 3.62 13.90 -31.58
CA LEU A 5 5.08 13.71 -31.46
C LEU A 5 5.55 12.35 -31.99
N TYR A 6 4.72 11.31 -31.85
CA TYR A 6 5.06 9.93 -32.21
C TYR A 6 3.98 9.27 -33.08
N PRO A 7 3.70 9.79 -34.28
CA PRO A 7 2.66 9.23 -35.16
C PRO A 7 3.00 7.84 -35.71
N TRP A 8 4.28 7.47 -35.72
CA TRP A 8 4.78 6.19 -36.24
C TRP A 8 4.62 5.01 -35.26
N TYR A 9 4.33 5.29 -33.98
CA TYR A 9 4.25 4.26 -32.94
C TYR A 9 2.82 4.11 -32.43
N TYR A 10 2.29 2.89 -32.52
CA TYR A 10 0.96 2.59 -31.99
C TYR A 10 0.98 2.65 -30.46
N MET A 11 -0.04 3.27 -29.88
CA MET A 11 -0.17 3.39 -28.43
C MET A 11 -0.33 2.00 -27.81
N PRO A 12 0.52 1.60 -26.85
CA PRO A 12 0.38 0.32 -26.18
C PRO A 12 -0.89 0.30 -25.34
N SER A 13 -1.45 -0.89 -25.14
CA SER A 13 -2.76 -1.06 -24.49
C SER A 13 -2.83 -0.48 -23.08
N SER A 14 -1.73 -0.51 -22.32
CA SER A 14 -1.63 0.11 -20.99
C SER A 14 -1.78 1.63 -21.06
N VAL A 15 -1.00 2.30 -21.91
CA VAL A 15 -1.05 3.76 -22.09
C VAL A 15 -2.41 4.19 -22.64
N HIS A 16 -2.98 3.42 -23.56
CA HIS A 16 -4.32 3.69 -24.09
C HIS A 16 -5.39 3.63 -23.02
N LYS A 17 -5.38 2.59 -22.17
CA LYS A 17 -6.30 2.48 -21.04
C LYS A 17 -6.15 3.65 -20.07
N VAL A 18 -4.94 4.10 -19.78
CA VAL A 18 -4.70 5.25 -18.88
C VAL A 18 -5.20 6.56 -19.49
N LEU A 19 -4.82 6.87 -20.73
CA LEU A 19 -5.12 8.16 -21.35
C LEU A 19 -6.57 8.29 -21.85
N ILE A 20 -7.16 7.20 -22.35
CA ILE A 20 -8.51 7.22 -22.94
C ILE A 20 -9.57 6.75 -21.94
N HIS A 21 -9.32 5.66 -21.22
CA HIS A 21 -10.30 5.08 -20.30
C HIS A 21 -10.03 5.41 -18.82
N GLY A 22 -8.95 6.13 -18.49
CA GLY A 22 -8.55 6.36 -17.10
C GLY A 22 -9.59 7.13 -16.30
N ALA A 23 -10.22 8.15 -16.90
CA ALA A 23 -11.28 8.91 -16.24
C ALA A 23 -12.51 8.05 -15.92
N ASP A 24 -12.90 7.15 -16.83
CA ASP A 24 -14.02 6.24 -16.61
C ASP A 24 -13.68 5.23 -15.50
N VAL A 25 -12.46 4.69 -15.49
CA VAL A 25 -11.99 3.79 -14.43
C VAL A 25 -12.03 4.49 -13.07
N ILE A 26 -11.56 5.75 -12.98
CA ILE A 26 -11.61 6.53 -11.74
C ILE A 26 -13.07 6.74 -11.27
N ARG A 27 -14.00 7.00 -12.20
CA ARG A 27 -15.41 7.26 -11.88
C ARG A 27 -16.16 6.02 -11.41
N PHE A 28 -15.87 4.85 -11.98
CA PHE A 28 -16.57 3.61 -11.67
C PHE A 28 -15.87 2.76 -10.59
N ALA A 29 -14.63 3.09 -10.21
CA ALA A 29 -13.93 2.37 -9.15
C ALA A 29 -14.57 2.64 -7.77
N PRO A 30 -14.83 1.60 -6.96
CA PRO A 30 -15.43 1.76 -5.63
C PRO A 30 -14.45 2.30 -4.58
N LEU A 31 -13.14 2.18 -4.84
CA LEU A 31 -12.07 2.60 -3.95
C LEU A 31 -10.99 3.35 -4.74
N PRO A 32 -10.20 4.22 -4.08
CA PRO A 32 -9.04 4.87 -4.70
C PRO A 32 -8.11 3.82 -5.33
N ILE A 33 -7.65 4.09 -6.56
CA ILE A 33 -6.90 3.14 -7.38
C ILE A 33 -5.65 2.62 -6.67
N GLY A 34 -4.97 3.46 -5.88
CA GLY A 34 -3.80 3.05 -5.09
C GLY A 34 -4.12 1.96 -4.05
N LYS A 35 -5.33 1.96 -3.47
CA LYS A 35 -5.76 0.90 -2.52
C LYS A 35 -6.11 -0.41 -3.22
N LEU A 36 -6.41 -0.38 -4.51
CA LEU A 36 -6.69 -1.56 -5.34
C LEU A 36 -5.44 -2.11 -6.05
N SER A 37 -4.25 -1.60 -5.71
CA SER A 37 -2.99 -1.98 -6.36
C SER A 37 -2.59 -3.43 -6.06
N GLU A 38 -2.10 -4.13 -7.09
CA GLU A 38 -1.53 -5.48 -7.00
C GLU A 38 -0.13 -5.49 -6.35
N GLU A 39 0.56 -4.34 -6.33
CA GLU A 39 1.94 -4.20 -5.81
C GLU A 39 2.09 -4.65 -4.35
N ALA A 40 1.05 -4.43 -3.53
CA ALA A 40 1.03 -4.87 -2.15
C ALA A 40 1.08 -6.40 -2.05
N GLN A 41 0.34 -7.10 -2.91
CA GLN A 41 0.33 -8.56 -2.96
C GLN A 41 1.64 -9.11 -3.54
N GLU A 42 2.18 -8.51 -4.60
CA GLU A 42 3.45 -8.94 -5.18
C GLU A 42 4.63 -8.77 -4.21
N SER A 43 4.62 -7.69 -3.41
CA SER A 43 5.63 -7.47 -2.37
C SER A 43 5.67 -8.62 -1.35
N ARG A 44 4.51 -9.21 -1.04
CA ARG A 44 4.41 -10.37 -0.14
C ARG A 44 5.04 -11.64 -0.69
N ASN A 45 5.28 -11.74 -2.00
CA ASN A 45 6.02 -12.86 -2.58
C ASN A 45 7.49 -12.90 -2.11
N LYS A 46 8.06 -11.74 -1.74
CA LYS A 46 9.39 -11.68 -1.13
C LYS A 46 9.38 -12.33 0.24
N ASP A 47 8.41 -11.95 1.07
CA ASP A 47 8.23 -12.51 2.42
C ASP A 47 7.94 -14.02 2.35
N TYR A 48 7.13 -14.46 1.39
CA TYR A 48 6.85 -15.88 1.14
C TYR A 48 8.13 -16.70 0.97
N LYS A 49 9.07 -16.22 0.14
CA LYS A 49 10.36 -16.91 -0.08
C LYS A 49 11.19 -16.95 1.21
N GLN A 50 11.22 -15.85 1.94
CA GLN A 50 11.95 -15.74 3.20
C GLN A 50 11.39 -16.67 4.28
N TYR A 51 10.07 -16.70 4.47
CA TYR A 51 9.40 -17.59 5.42
C TYR A 51 9.59 -19.05 5.04
N ARG A 52 9.49 -19.35 3.75
CA ARG A 52 9.80 -20.69 3.28
C ARG A 52 11.21 -21.07 3.68
N GLU A 53 12.23 -20.25 3.50
CA GLU A 53 13.61 -20.62 3.83
C GLU A 53 13.85 -20.79 5.34
N HIS A 54 13.37 -19.86 6.17
CA HIS A 54 13.82 -19.72 7.57
C HIS A 54 12.80 -20.18 8.61
N ASN A 55 11.51 -20.21 8.28
CA ASN A 55 10.44 -20.37 9.28
C ASN A 55 9.58 -21.62 9.07
N THR A 56 9.96 -22.54 8.17
CA THR A 56 9.19 -23.77 7.91
C THR A 56 9.99 -25.03 8.22
N ARG A 57 9.31 -26.07 8.69
CA ARG A 57 9.89 -27.41 8.86
C ARG A 57 10.25 -28.02 7.50
N LYS A 58 11.47 -28.53 7.37
CA LYS A 58 12.03 -29.13 6.14
C LYS A 58 11.92 -30.66 6.07
N ASN A 59 10.89 -31.21 6.71
CA ASN A 59 10.69 -32.66 6.80
C ASN A 59 9.75 -33.21 5.72
N SER A 60 8.71 -32.47 5.34
CA SER A 60 7.73 -32.85 4.32
C SER A 60 7.11 -31.62 3.68
N ARG A 61 6.69 -31.72 2.42
CA ARG A 61 6.02 -30.62 1.70
C ARG A 61 4.70 -30.22 2.38
N LEU A 62 3.98 -31.17 2.99
CA LEU A 62 2.74 -30.90 3.71
C LEU A 62 3.00 -30.00 4.92
N ASN A 63 3.96 -30.38 5.76
CA ASN A 63 4.33 -29.61 6.94
C ASN A 63 4.93 -28.24 6.58
N THR A 64 5.70 -28.16 5.49
CA THR A 64 6.21 -26.88 4.98
C THR A 64 5.06 -25.94 4.60
N ASN A 65 4.03 -26.44 3.91
CA ASN A 65 2.90 -25.63 3.50
C ASN A 65 2.02 -25.23 4.69
N GLU A 66 1.83 -26.13 5.65
CA GLU A 66 1.10 -25.86 6.90
C GLU A 66 1.77 -24.71 7.68
N ASP A 67 3.07 -24.81 7.93
CA ASP A 67 3.83 -23.78 8.64
C ASP A 67 3.79 -22.45 7.90
N LEU A 68 3.92 -22.49 6.57
CA LEU A 68 3.90 -21.29 5.74
C LEU A 68 2.55 -20.57 5.83
N ILE A 69 1.44 -21.31 5.77
CA ILE A 69 0.09 -20.73 5.92
C ILE A 69 -0.07 -20.13 7.32
N HIS A 70 0.33 -20.83 8.39
CA HIS A 70 0.24 -20.32 9.75
C HIS A 70 1.00 -18.99 9.92
N ILE A 71 2.21 -18.89 9.37
CA ILE A 71 3.00 -17.65 9.45
C ILE A 71 2.35 -16.51 8.66
N LEU A 72 1.82 -16.81 7.46
CA LEU A 72 1.12 -15.81 6.67
C LEU A 72 -0.11 -15.28 7.41
N LEU A 73 -0.88 -16.15 8.07
CA LEU A 73 -2.03 -15.76 8.89
C LEU A 73 -1.61 -14.86 10.06
N ILE A 74 -0.59 -15.24 10.82
CA ILE A 74 -0.07 -14.41 11.93
C ILE A 74 0.39 -13.04 11.41
N SER A 75 1.08 -13.00 10.28
CA SER A 75 1.62 -11.75 9.72
C SER A 75 0.55 -10.84 9.12
N SER A 76 -0.65 -11.36 8.81
CA SER A 76 -1.77 -10.61 8.25
C SER A 76 -2.86 -10.30 9.28
N ASP A 77 -2.70 -10.77 10.52
CA ASP A 77 -3.61 -10.48 11.62
C ASP A 77 -3.63 -8.95 11.90
N PRO A 78 -4.81 -8.29 11.79
CA PRO A 78 -4.94 -6.85 12.04
C PRO A 78 -4.50 -6.44 13.45
N TYR A 79 -4.78 -7.27 14.46
CA TYR A 79 -4.46 -6.95 15.84
C TYR A 79 -2.95 -6.96 16.06
N ILE A 80 -2.28 -8.03 15.62
CA ILE A 80 -0.81 -8.15 15.69
C ILE A 80 -0.15 -7.06 14.84
N SER A 81 -0.72 -6.76 13.67
CA SER A 81 -0.17 -5.73 12.79
C SER A 81 -0.24 -4.33 13.40
N SER A 82 -1.27 -4.02 14.19
CA SER A 82 -1.43 -2.71 14.85
C SER A 82 -0.40 -2.47 15.96
N ILE A 83 0.03 -3.52 16.66
CA ILE A 83 0.98 -3.45 17.78
C ILE A 83 2.43 -3.48 17.28
N ARG A 84 2.65 -3.93 16.04
CA ARG A 84 3.99 -4.11 15.48
C ARG A 84 4.66 -2.76 15.22
N ASN A 85 5.90 -2.61 15.68
CA ASN A 85 6.73 -1.46 15.32
C ASN A 85 7.04 -1.48 13.81
N VAL A 86 6.64 -0.42 13.10
CA VAL A 86 6.89 -0.23 11.66
C VAL A 86 7.82 0.97 11.46
N SER A 87 8.75 0.86 10.51
CA SER A 87 9.60 1.99 10.11
C SER A 87 8.78 3.10 9.48
N LYS A 88 9.05 4.35 9.84
CA LYS A 88 8.43 5.52 9.20
C LYS A 88 8.76 5.55 7.71
N LYS A 89 7.76 5.87 6.89
CA LYS A 89 7.94 6.12 5.45
C LYS A 89 8.40 7.57 5.26
N TYR A 90 9.23 7.78 4.24
CA TYR A 90 9.63 9.12 3.83
C TYR A 90 8.64 9.63 2.79
N GLU A 91 8.10 10.82 3.02
CA GLU A 91 7.22 11.49 2.09
C GLU A 91 8.03 12.23 1.03
N GLN A 92 7.56 12.17 -0.21
CA GLN A 92 8.14 12.88 -1.34
C GLN A 92 7.22 14.02 -1.76
N GLU A 93 7.81 15.14 -2.15
CA GLU A 93 7.05 16.30 -2.60
C GLU A 93 6.40 16.05 -3.97
N LEU A 94 5.10 16.33 -4.05
CA LEU A 94 4.32 16.23 -5.29
C LEU A 94 4.52 17.49 -6.16
N SER A 95 4.51 17.31 -7.49
CA SER A 95 4.53 18.42 -8.44
C SER A 95 3.22 19.21 -8.43
N ASP A 96 3.30 20.51 -8.70
CA ASP A 96 2.16 21.42 -8.63
C ASP A 96 1.03 21.09 -9.61
N ASP A 97 1.34 20.52 -10.77
CA ASP A 97 0.31 20.09 -11.73
C ASP A 97 -0.48 18.88 -11.21
N VAL A 98 0.14 18.02 -10.42
CA VAL A 98 -0.54 16.89 -9.77
C VAL A 98 -1.42 17.40 -8.64
N LYS A 99 -0.95 18.36 -7.84
CA LYS A 99 -1.73 18.97 -6.76
C LYS A 99 -3.05 19.56 -7.25
N LYS A 100 -3.05 20.21 -8.43
CA LYS A 100 -4.28 20.75 -9.06
C LYS A 100 -5.31 19.69 -9.44
N LEU A 101 -4.90 18.43 -9.62
CA LEU A 101 -5.76 17.34 -10.08
C LEU A 101 -6.31 16.49 -8.93
N LEU A 102 -5.75 16.62 -7.71
CA LEU A 102 -6.18 15.88 -6.55
C LEU A 102 -7.38 16.55 -5.90
N ILE A 103 -8.42 15.76 -5.62
CA ILE A 103 -9.53 16.17 -4.75
C ILE A 103 -9.16 15.66 -3.35
N ILE A 104 -8.54 16.51 -2.56
CA ILE A 104 -8.25 16.22 -1.15
C ILE A 104 -9.48 16.67 -0.37
N PRO A 105 -10.21 15.77 0.33
CA PRO A 105 -11.21 16.22 1.29
C PRO A 105 -10.49 17.00 2.40
N GLU A 106 -10.96 18.21 2.71
CA GLU A 106 -10.39 19.15 3.71
C GLU A 106 -10.51 18.66 5.17
N SER A 107 -10.22 17.40 5.47
CA SER A 107 -10.47 16.85 6.81
C SER A 107 -9.47 15.80 7.26
N GLU A 108 -8.17 16.10 7.22
CA GLU A 108 -7.14 15.43 8.04
C GLU A 108 -5.96 16.38 8.38
N GLU A 109 -6.18 17.70 8.51
CA GLU A 109 -5.13 18.63 8.98
C GLU A 109 -5.04 18.74 10.53
N ASP A 110 -5.94 18.10 11.30
CA ASP A 110 -6.02 18.34 12.75
C ASP A 110 -6.17 17.06 13.62
N GLU A 111 -5.27 16.06 13.56
CA GLU A 111 -5.22 15.03 14.64
C GLU A 111 -3.79 14.55 15.03
N GLU A 112 -2.72 15.21 14.59
CA GLU A 112 -1.36 14.88 15.07
C GLU A 112 -0.94 15.65 16.34
N SER A 113 -1.71 16.65 16.78
CA SER A 113 -1.37 17.46 17.97
C SER A 113 -1.85 16.89 19.31
N ASP A 114 -2.89 16.06 19.33
CA ASP A 114 -3.63 15.82 20.58
C ASP A 114 -3.22 14.54 21.33
N ILE A 115 -2.57 13.59 20.66
CA ILE A 115 -2.08 12.35 21.31
C ILE A 115 -0.90 12.63 22.26
N ASN A 116 -0.10 13.66 21.97
CA ASN A 116 1.06 14.02 22.77
C ASN A 116 0.69 14.73 24.09
N GLN A 117 -0.50 15.34 24.20
CA GLN A 117 -0.95 15.94 25.46
C GLN A 117 -1.47 14.88 26.43
N SER A 118 -2.28 13.91 25.96
CA SER A 118 -2.88 12.90 26.85
C SER A 118 -1.88 11.95 27.51
N PHE A 119 -0.73 11.69 26.88
CA PHE A 119 0.30 10.82 27.48
C PHE A 119 1.11 11.53 28.58
N SER A 120 1.21 12.86 28.52
CA SER A 120 1.94 13.65 29.51
C SER A 120 1.18 13.79 30.84
N GLU A 121 -0.15 13.86 30.80
CA GLU A 121 -0.99 14.02 32.00
C GLU A 121 -1.08 12.74 32.85
N ILE A 122 -1.03 11.55 32.23
CA ILE A 122 -1.09 10.27 32.96
C ILE A 122 0.21 9.99 33.73
N SER A 123 1.34 10.58 33.32
CA SER A 123 2.65 10.37 33.94
C SER A 123 2.94 11.23 35.18
N LEU A 124 2.01 12.12 35.56
CA LEU A 124 2.19 13.10 36.66
C LEU A 124 1.34 12.82 37.90
N THR A 125 0.65 11.67 37.95
CA THR A 125 -0.05 11.20 39.16
C THR A 125 0.44 9.80 39.55
N ASP A 126 1.56 9.76 40.25
CA ASP A 126 1.94 8.73 41.24
C ASP A 126 2.91 9.35 42.27
#